data_AF-A0A8T0YBG0-F1
#
_entry.id   AF-A0A8T0YBG0-F1
#
_cell.length_a   1.000
_cell.length_b   1.000
_cell.length_c   1.000
_cell.angle_alpha   90.00
_cell.angle_beta   90.00
_cell.angle_gamma   90.00
#
_symmetry.space_group_name_H-M   'P 1'
#
loop_
_entity.id
_entity.type
_entity.pdbx_description
1 polymer ?
#
loop_
_entity_poly.entity_id
_entity_poly.type
_entity_poly.pdbx_seq_one_letter_code
_entity_poly.pdbx_strand_id
1 'polypeptide(L)'
;DRVRYELEFVSDPTKSNEAAMHPTEVFVPQLQYPRGYTVEISEGHFSVQSHDGWDIVSYLHDPAKANHWLVVTSKDLSIEKRRRARIVRRRIMMAPLVALGVYVLYLIFG
;
A
#
# COMPACT_ATOMS: atom_id res chain seq x y z
N ASP A 1 7.09 -0.30 -3.99
CA ASP A 1 5.81 0.23 -3.54
C ASP A 1 6.10 0.99 -2.27
N ARG A 2 5.49 2.16 -2.15
CA ARG A 2 5.50 2.94 -0.91
C ARG A 2 4.89 2.07 0.19
N VAL A 3 5.10 2.41 1.46
CA VAL A 3 4.28 1.78 2.52
C VAL A 3 2.84 2.17 2.22
N ARG A 4 2.06 1.19 1.76
CA ARG A 4 0.69 1.33 1.28
C ARG A 4 -0.13 0.24 1.96
N TYR A 5 -1.26 0.64 2.51
CA TYR A 5 -2.34 -0.25 2.89
C TYR A 5 -3.49 -0.01 1.93
N GLU A 6 -4.11 -1.09 1.47
CA GLU A 6 -5.21 -1.07 0.49
C GLU A 6 -6.30 -2.02 0.98
N LEU A 7 -7.50 -1.49 1.07
CA LEU A 7 -8.71 -2.21 1.43
C LEU A 7 -9.66 -2.13 0.24
N GLU A 8 -10.05 -3.29 -0.28
CA GLU A 8 -11.07 -3.42 -1.33
C GLU A 8 -12.19 -4.30 -0.81
N PHE A 9 -13.43 -3.87 -1.02
CA PHE A 9 -14.61 -4.66 -0.64
C PHE A 9 -15.78 -4.40 -1.59
N VAL A 10 -16.71 -5.35 -1.62
CA VAL A 10 -17.91 -5.29 -2.45
C VAL A 10 -19.13 -5.32 -1.55
N SER A 11 -20.02 -4.36 -1.73
CA SER A 11 -21.31 -4.32 -1.05
C SER A 11 -22.32 -5.19 -1.80
N ASP A 12 -23.06 -6.00 -1.06
CA ASP A 12 -24.12 -6.84 -1.60
C ASP A 12 -25.38 -5.98 -1.86
N PRO A 13 -25.78 -5.76 -3.13
CA PRO A 13 -26.91 -4.88 -3.47
C PRO A 13 -28.26 -5.47 -3.04
N THR A 14 -28.30 -6.74 -2.61
CA THR A 14 -29.52 -7.40 -2.13
C THR A 14 -29.77 -7.22 -0.64
N LYS A 15 -28.79 -6.73 0.13
CA LYS A 15 -28.91 -6.46 1.56
C LYS A 15 -29.39 -5.04 1.82
N SER A 16 -30.07 -4.83 2.95
CA SER A 16 -30.59 -3.50 3.31
C SER A 16 -29.46 -2.47 3.36
N ASN A 17 -29.74 -1.27 2.86
CA ASN A 17 -28.81 -0.13 2.89
C ASN A 17 -28.43 0.32 4.31
N GLU A 18 -28.96 -0.30 5.37
CA GLU A 18 -28.55 -0.06 6.76
C GLU A 18 -27.05 -0.31 6.96
N ALA A 19 -26.47 -1.31 6.29
CA ALA A 19 -25.03 -1.56 6.33
C ALA A 19 -24.20 -0.42 5.73
N ALA A 20 -24.76 0.32 4.77
CA ALA A 20 -24.13 1.49 4.16
C ALA A 20 -24.28 2.77 5.00
N MET A 21 -25.09 2.75 6.07
CA MET A 21 -25.22 3.87 7.00
C MET A 21 -24.08 3.90 8.05
N HIS A 22 -23.32 2.80 8.17
CA HIS A 22 -22.20 2.70 9.09
C HIS A 22 -20.87 2.83 8.35
N PRO A 23 -19.95 3.70 8.81
CA PRO A 23 -18.65 3.86 8.18
C PRO A 23 -17.74 2.66 8.46
N THR A 24 -16.91 2.30 7.48
CA THR A 24 -15.79 1.39 7.68
C THR A 24 -14.69 2.11 8.45
N GLU A 25 -14.23 1.52 9.56
CA GLU A 25 -13.18 2.11 10.39
C GLU A 25 -11.85 1.40 10.20
N VAL A 26 -10.81 2.17 9.84
CA VAL A 26 -9.46 1.67 9.65
C VAL A 26 -8.53 2.29 10.68
N PHE A 27 -7.90 1.46 11.49
CA PHE A 27 -6.87 1.86 12.45
C PHE A 27 -5.53 2.12 11.74
N VAL A 28 -4.96 3.31 11.93
CA VAL A 28 -3.70 3.73 11.30
C VAL A 28 -2.66 4.07 12.39
N PRO A 29 -1.66 3.21 12.63
CA PRO A 29 -0.63 3.48 13.62
C PRO A 29 0.35 4.55 13.14
N GLN A 30 0.46 5.67 13.86
CA GLN A 30 1.35 6.78 13.49
C GLN A 30 2.82 6.36 13.43
N LEU A 31 3.22 5.35 14.22
CA LEU A 31 4.58 4.77 14.21
C LEU A 31 5.00 4.25 12.81
N GLN A 32 4.06 3.70 12.03
CA GLN A 32 4.35 3.21 10.67
C GLN A 32 4.39 4.34 9.64
N TYR A 33 3.85 5.51 9.99
CA TYR A 33 3.75 6.69 9.14
C TYR A 33 4.36 7.92 9.85
N PRO A 34 5.66 7.91 10.19
CA PRO A 34 6.28 8.99 10.99
C PRO A 34 6.32 10.34 10.28
N ARG A 35 6.08 10.37 8.96
CA ARG A 35 5.93 11.61 8.16
C ARG A 35 4.48 11.83 7.72
N GLY A 36 3.54 11.14 8.34
CA GLY A 36 2.14 11.09 7.98
C GLY A 36 1.84 10.23 6.75
N TYR A 37 0.56 10.22 6.39
CA TYR A 37 0.00 9.47 5.28
C TYR A 37 -1.01 10.32 4.50
N THR A 38 -1.40 9.82 3.34
CA THR A 38 -2.55 10.28 2.54
C THR A 38 -3.58 9.17 2.51
N VAL A 39 -4.86 9.55 2.48
CA VAL A 39 -5.98 8.64 2.29
C VAL A 39 -6.59 8.95 0.92
N GLU A 40 -6.79 7.93 0.12
CA GLU A 40 -7.53 7.98 -1.13
C GLU A 40 -8.70 7.00 -1.02
N ILE A 41 -9.85 7.39 -1.56
CA ILE A 41 -11.08 6.60 -1.55
C ILE A 41 -11.69 6.60 -2.95
N SER A 42 -12.47 5.58 -3.26
CA SER A 42 -13.13 5.44 -4.55
C SER A 42 -14.34 6.38 -4.72
N GLU A 43 -15.17 6.51 -3.69
CA GLU A 43 -16.38 7.34 -3.68
C GLU A 43 -16.76 7.73 -2.24
N GLY A 44 -17.85 8.47 -2.05
CA GLY A 44 -18.31 8.81 -0.71
C GLY A 44 -17.37 9.80 -0.01
N HIS A 45 -17.28 9.69 1.31
CA HIS A 45 -16.55 10.65 2.15
C HIS A 45 -15.76 9.92 3.23
N PHE A 46 -14.61 10.48 3.62
CA PHE A 46 -13.85 10.00 4.74
C PHE A 46 -13.64 11.11 5.78
N SER A 47 -13.43 10.69 7.02
CA SER A 47 -12.96 11.54 8.09
C SER A 47 -11.81 10.85 8.83
N VAL A 48 -10.98 11.64 9.51
CA VAL A 48 -9.86 11.12 10.28
C VAL A 48 -9.98 11.67 11.70
N GLN A 49 -10.05 10.76 12.66
CA GLN A 49 -9.96 11.09 14.07
C GLN A 49 -8.57 10.74 14.57
N SER A 50 -7.84 11.76 15.04
CA SER A 50 -6.49 11.56 15.55
C SER A 50 -6.49 11.29 17.05
N HIS A 51 -5.70 10.31 17.46
CA HIS A 51 -5.47 9.91 18.86
C HIS A 51 -3.95 9.92 19.14
N ASP A 52 -3.58 9.70 20.40
CA ASP A 52 -2.17 9.66 20.80
C ASP A 52 -1.49 8.37 20.30
N GLY A 53 -0.76 8.47 19.19
CA GLY A 53 0.00 7.37 18.59
C GLY A 53 -0.73 6.60 17.49
N TRP A 54 -2.01 6.87 17.23
CA TRP A 54 -2.77 6.27 16.13
C TRP A 54 -3.90 7.18 15.67
N ASP A 55 -4.38 6.94 14.47
CA ASP A 55 -5.54 7.62 13.89
C ASP A 55 -6.60 6.59 13.50
N ILE A 56 -7.87 6.99 13.49
CA ILE A 56 -8.98 6.21 12.97
C ILE A 56 -9.46 6.89 11.69
N VAL A 57 -9.41 6.17 10.58
CA VAL A 57 -9.96 6.62 9.30
C VAL A 57 -11.34 6.01 9.15
N SER A 58 -12.38 6.85 9.23
CA SER A 58 -13.77 6.44 9.05
C SER A 58 -14.19 6.72 7.61
N TYR A 59 -14.52 5.67 6.87
CA TYR A 59 -14.88 5.70 5.47
C TYR A 59 -16.37 5.39 5.27
N LEU A 60 -17.14 6.38 4.84
CA LEU A 60 -18.55 6.21 4.49
C LEU A 60 -18.67 6.12 2.97
N HIS A 61 -18.90 4.89 2.49
CA HIS A 61 -19.02 4.59 1.06
C HIS A 61 -20.38 5.01 0.50
N ASP A 62 -20.46 5.23 -0.81
CA ASP A 62 -21.73 5.50 -1.49
C ASP A 62 -22.50 4.19 -1.72
N PRO A 63 -23.72 4.01 -1.17
CA PRO A 63 -24.52 2.80 -1.38
C PRO A 63 -24.91 2.57 -2.85
N ALA A 64 -24.83 3.59 -3.71
CA ALA A 64 -25.11 3.43 -5.13
C ALA A 64 -24.00 2.70 -5.90
N LYS A 65 -22.82 2.50 -5.29
CA LYS A 65 -21.71 1.74 -5.86
C LYS A 65 -21.62 0.36 -5.23
N ALA A 66 -21.21 -0.63 -6.03
CA ALA A 66 -21.03 -2.00 -5.53
C ALA A 66 -19.58 -2.26 -5.11
N ASN A 67 -18.60 -1.65 -5.79
CA ASN A 67 -17.18 -1.86 -5.53
C ASN A 67 -16.62 -0.63 -4.82
N HIS A 68 -15.90 -0.87 -3.72
CA HIS A 68 -15.38 0.18 -2.86
C HIS A 68 -13.90 -0.08 -2.58
N TRP A 69 -13.09 0.97 -2.56
CA TRP A 69 -11.70 0.87 -2.14
C TRP A 69 -11.25 2.06 -1.30
N LEU A 70 -10.33 1.79 -0.38
CA LEU A 70 -9.65 2.78 0.45
C LEU A 70 -8.16 2.47 0.47
N VAL A 71 -7.34 3.50 0.28
CA VAL A 71 -5.89 3.40 0.20
C VAL A 71 -5.24 4.38 1.16
N VAL A 72 -4.39 3.85 2.05
CA VAL A 72 -3.54 4.66 2.93
C VAL A 72 -2.11 4.57 2.41
N THR A 73 -1.52 5.71 2.04
CA THR A 73 -0.15 5.77 1.48
C THR A 73 0.75 6.65 2.32
N SER A 74 1.95 6.17 2.63
CA SER A 74 2.95 6.97 3.35
C SER A 74 3.43 8.17 2.53
N LYS A 75 3.53 9.34 3.20
CA LYS A 75 4.15 10.55 2.64
C LYS A 75 5.69 10.48 2.62
N ASP A 76 6.30 9.46 3.22
CA ASP A 76 7.75 9.36 3.27
C ASP A 76 8.38 8.89 1.94
N LEU A 77 8.80 9.87 1.13
CA LEU A 77 9.54 9.64 -0.12
C LEU A 77 10.89 8.96 0.09
N SER A 78 11.45 8.97 1.30
CA SER A 78 12.75 8.37 1.60
C SER A 78 12.70 6.84 1.51
N ILE A 79 11.55 6.23 1.85
CA ILE A 79 11.33 4.79 1.75
C ILE A 79 11.45 4.35 0.29
N GLU A 80 10.86 5.13 -0.61
CA GLU A 80 10.91 4.85 -2.05
C GLU A 80 12.35 4.98 -2.59
N LYS A 81 13.08 6.02 -2.19
CA LYS A 81 14.50 6.20 -2.55
C LYS A 81 15.36 5.03 -2.05
N ARG A 82 15.22 4.64 -0.78
CA ARG A 82 15.95 3.51 -0.18
C ARG A 82 15.64 2.20 -0.90
N ARG A 83 14.37 1.96 -1.29
CA ARG A 83 13.99 0.79 -2.09
C ARG A 83 14.66 0.81 -3.46
N ARG A 84 14.57 1.92 -4.20
CA ARG A 84 15.19 2.05 -5.53
C ARG A 84 16.69 1.78 -5.44
N ALA A 85 17.37 2.34 -4.44
CA ALA A 85 18.79 2.07 -4.19
C ALA A 85 19.08 0.57 -3.93
N ARG A 86 18.25 -0.13 -3.15
CA ARG A 86 18.38 -1.58 -2.91
C ARG A 86 18.19 -2.40 -4.19
N ILE A 87 17.18 -2.06 -5.01
CA ILE A 87 16.93 -2.76 -6.28
C ILE A 87 18.12 -2.58 -7.23
N VAL A 88 18.62 -1.35 -7.37
CA VAL A 88 19.78 -1.04 -8.22
C VAL A 88 21.02 -1.77 -7.72
N ARG A 89 21.33 -1.72 -6.41
CA ARG A 89 22.45 -2.47 -5.83
C ARG A 89 22.34 -3.98 -6.09
N ARG A 90 21.15 -4.56 -5.95
CA ARG A 90 20.93 -5.99 -6.23
C ARG A 90 21.18 -6.32 -7.70
N ARG A 91 20.72 -5.48 -8.64
CA ARG A 91 21.00 -5.67 -10.07
C ARG A 91 22.49 -5.56 -10.39
N ILE A 92 23.17 -4.56 -9.83
CA ILE A 92 24.61 -4.35 -10.02
C ILE A 92 25.42 -5.53 -9.47
N MET A 93 25.02 -6.11 -8.34
CA MET A 93 25.75 -7.24 -7.73
C MET A 93 25.47 -8.58 -8.42
N MET A 94 24.25 -8.81 -8.91
CA MET A 94 23.87 -10.09 -9.53
C MET A 94 24.37 -10.24 -10.97
N ALA A 95 24.44 -9.15 -11.74
CA ALA A 95 24.90 -9.18 -13.13
C ALA A 95 26.34 -9.75 -13.30
N PRO A 96 27.38 -9.31 -12.55
CA PRO A 96 28.73 -9.86 -12.68
C PRO A 96 28.83 -11.29 -12.17
N LEU A 97 28.06 -11.69 -11.15
CA LEU A 97 28.03 -13.08 -10.67
C LEU A 97 27.46 -14.04 -11.72
N VAL A 98 26.40 -13.63 -12.41
CA VAL A 98 25.83 -14.43 -13.52
C VAL A 98 26.84 -14.49 -14.69
N ALA A 99 27.45 -13.37 -15.06
CA ALA A 99 28.45 -13.34 -16.12
C ALA A 99 29.67 -14.24 -15.81
N LEU A 100 30.14 -14.21 -14.56
CA LEU A 100 31.23 -15.07 -14.09
C LEU A 100 30.84 -16.56 -14.14
N GLY A 101 29.61 -16.91 -13.73
CA GLY A 101 29.11 -18.28 -13.82
C GLY A 101 29.06 -18.79 -15.26
N VAL A 102 28.58 -17.97 -16.20
CA VAL A 102 28.57 -18.30 -17.64
C VAL A 102 29.99 -18.48 -18.18
N TYR A 103 30.91 -17.59 -17.80
CA TYR A 103 32.31 -17.67 -18.21
C TYR A 103 33.01 -18.94 -17.71
N VAL A 104 32.79 -19.32 -16.45
CA VAL A 104 33.34 -20.55 -15.88
C VAL A 104 32.76 -21.79 -16.58
N LEU A 105 31.46 -21.82 -16.86
CA LEU A 105 30.84 -22.91 -17.62
C LEU A 105 31.42 -23.02 -19.04
N TYR A 106 31.64 -21.88 -19.71
CA TYR A 106 32.29 -21.85 -21.02
C TYR A 106 33.70 -22.45 -20.97
N LEU A 107 34.49 -22.16 -19.94
CA LEU A 107 35.83 -22.74 -19.80
C LEU A 107 35.84 -24.25 -19.52
N ILE A 108 34.78 -24.79 -18.91
CA ILE A 108 34.69 -26.22 -18.56
C ILE A 108 34.18 -27.06 -19.73
N PHE A 109 33.22 -26.52 -20.49
CA PHE A 109 32.49 -27.25 -21.53
C PHE A 109 32.80 -26.80 -22.97
N GLY A 110 33.52 -25.69 -23.14
CA GLY A 110 33.92 -25.13 -24.44
C GLY A 110 35.33 -25.49 -24.85
#